data_AF-R6LPK1-F1
#
_entry.id   AF-R6LPK1-F1
#
_cell.length_a   1.000
_cell.length_b   1.000
_cell.length_c   1.000
_cell.angle_alpha   90.00
_cell.angle_beta   90.00
_cell.angle_gamma   90.00
#
_symmetry.space_group_name_H-M   'P 1'
#
loop_
_entity.id
_entity.type
_entity.pdbx_description
1 polymer ?
#
loop_
_entity_poly.entity_id
_entity_poly.type
_entity_poly.pdbx_seq_one_letter_code
_entity_poly.pdbx_strand_id
1 'polypeptide(L)'
;MIVYHFPQEAAQEASAFTVAGQDYAAGTVSGELMLVPQGALPASEFSGCIFYLDTQAPAHLPICTRTLVPETLAASFPENPVYVSSQLSGGTLRMRLENALDTFSDRLWLVIEPLTDFFPLPCPSGVGLRAPLAEMQPLCGAAPFRSEAFLCSCLPAEYEAQRGLFLFDTGETIHEKLTLAAEIGIQNALVLTGAAFGSLF
;
A
#
# COMPACT_ATOMS: atom_id res chain seq x y z
N MET A 1 -7.35 -0.49 15.14
CA MET A 1 -6.66 -0.81 13.88
C MET A 1 -5.20 -1.14 14.21
N ILE A 2 -4.66 -2.22 13.68
CA ILE A 2 -3.25 -2.59 13.81
C ILE A 2 -2.51 -2.13 12.55
N VAL A 3 -1.38 -1.43 12.73
CA VAL A 3 -0.53 -0.97 11.63
C VAL A 3 0.78 -1.73 11.64
N TYR A 4 1.11 -2.32 10.50
CA TYR A 4 2.38 -3.00 10.25
C TYR A 4 3.25 -2.08 9.40
N HIS A 5 4.43 -1.75 9.90
CA HIS A 5 5.41 -0.97 9.15
C HIS A 5 6.43 -1.91 8.52
N PHE A 6 6.59 -1.79 7.21
CA PHE A 6 7.54 -2.59 6.46
C PHE A 6 8.96 -2.03 6.63
N PRO A 7 9.92 -2.80 7.15
CA PRO A 7 11.28 -2.30 7.31
C PRO A 7 11.93 -2.09 5.93
N GLN A 8 12.82 -1.11 5.82
CA GLN A 8 13.47 -0.79 4.53
C GLN A 8 14.35 -1.95 4.03
N GLU A 9 14.89 -2.74 4.96
CA GLU A 9 15.78 -3.86 4.72
C GLU A 9 15.06 -5.11 4.21
N ALA A 10 13.73 -5.19 4.39
CA ALA A 10 12.91 -6.34 4.01
C ALA A 10 13.03 -6.74 2.52
N ALA A 11 13.33 -5.78 1.65
CA ALA A 11 13.55 -6.03 0.23
C ALA A 11 14.83 -6.83 -0.07
N GLN A 12 15.77 -6.84 0.88
CA GLN A 12 17.06 -7.52 0.77
C GLN A 12 17.03 -8.88 1.49
N GLU A 13 15.96 -9.17 2.23
CA GLU A 13 15.81 -10.42 2.95
C GLU A 13 15.58 -11.57 1.97
N ALA A 14 16.36 -12.64 2.13
CA ALA A 14 16.24 -13.84 1.32
C ALA A 14 15.31 -14.90 1.93
N SER A 15 14.91 -14.71 3.19
CA SER A 15 14.11 -15.66 3.97
C SER A 15 12.89 -14.96 4.56
N ALA A 16 11.84 -15.72 4.86
CA ALA A 16 10.66 -15.18 5.53
C ALA A 16 11.01 -14.66 6.93
N PHE A 17 10.43 -13.53 7.31
CA PHE A 17 10.63 -12.88 8.60
C PHE A 17 9.32 -12.25 9.08
N THR A 18 9.24 -11.93 10.37
CA THR A 18 8.03 -11.36 10.97
C THR A 18 8.21 -9.87 11.27
N VAL A 19 7.10 -9.14 11.18
CA VAL A 19 7.00 -7.75 11.65
C VAL A 19 5.90 -7.66 12.69
N ALA A 20 6.20 -6.94 13.77
CA ALA A 20 5.25 -6.67 14.82
C ALA A 20 4.32 -5.52 14.39
N GLY A 21 3.03 -5.69 14.61
CA GLY A 21 2.05 -4.62 14.41
C GLY A 21 2.02 -3.68 15.62
N GLN A 22 1.49 -2.48 15.41
CA GLN A 22 1.23 -1.49 16.46
C GLN A 22 -0.24 -1.11 16.45
N ASP A 23 -0.89 -1.11 17.61
CA ASP A 23 -2.22 -0.53 17.73
C ASP A 23 -2.14 0.97 17.43
N TYR A 24 -2.91 1.41 16.44
CA TYR A 24 -2.82 2.77 15.93
C TYR A 24 -3.20 3.84 16.96
N ALA A 25 -4.10 3.52 17.90
CA ALA A 25 -4.56 4.48 18.90
C ALA A 25 -3.70 4.44 20.18
N ALA A 26 -3.33 3.25 20.64
CA ALA A 26 -2.58 3.06 21.88
C ALA A 26 -1.06 3.09 21.69
N GLY A 27 -0.56 2.88 20.47
CA GLY A 27 0.87 2.76 20.16
C GLY A 27 1.52 1.48 20.72
N THR A 28 0.73 0.58 21.31
CA THR A 28 1.21 -0.67 21.89
C THR A 28 1.45 -1.71 20.81
N VAL A 29 2.48 -2.54 20.97
CA VAL A 29 2.72 -3.68 20.08
C VAL A 29 1.53 -4.63 20.12
N SER A 30 0.99 -4.96 18.96
CA SER A 30 -0.19 -5.82 18.80
C SER A 30 -0.14 -6.54 17.45
N GLY A 31 -0.31 -7.87 17.46
CA GLY A 31 -0.32 -8.70 16.27
C GLY A 31 1.05 -8.88 15.61
N GLU A 32 1.13 -9.87 14.73
CA GLU A 32 2.31 -10.19 13.93
C GLU A 32 1.90 -10.52 12.50
N LEU A 33 2.72 -10.09 11.54
CA LEU A 33 2.57 -10.38 10.13
C LEU A 33 3.88 -11.01 9.63
N MET A 34 3.78 -12.12 8.90
CA MET A 34 4.93 -12.70 8.22
C MET A 34 5.05 -12.15 6.82
N LEU A 35 6.23 -11.63 6.50
CA LEU A 35 6.61 -11.18 5.18
C LEU A 35 7.42 -12.27 4.51
N VAL A 36 7.03 -12.63 3.29
CA VAL A 36 7.68 -13.71 2.52
C VAL A 36 8.26 -13.12 1.25
N PRO A 37 9.60 -12.97 1.17
CA PRO A 37 10.28 -12.52 -0.04
C PRO A 37 10.03 -13.42 -1.24
N GLN A 38 10.29 -12.89 -2.43
CA GLN A 38 10.16 -13.65 -3.67
C GLN A 38 11.02 -14.92 -3.64
N GLY A 39 10.42 -16.06 -3.95
CA GLY A 39 11.09 -17.36 -3.94
C GLY A 39 11.28 -18.00 -2.56
N ALA A 40 10.93 -17.31 -1.46
CA ALA A 40 10.95 -17.88 -0.12
C ALA A 40 9.64 -18.64 0.20
N LEU A 41 9.70 -19.49 1.22
CA LEU A 41 8.53 -20.15 1.80
C LEU A 41 8.25 -19.60 3.20
N PRO A 42 6.97 -19.55 3.62
CA PRO A 42 6.62 -19.14 4.98
C PRO A 42 7.16 -20.16 5.99
N ALA A 43 7.56 -19.69 7.18
CA ALA A 43 7.96 -20.60 8.25
C ALA A 43 6.75 -21.42 8.73
N SER A 44 6.92 -22.74 8.84
CA SER A 44 5.84 -23.68 9.15
C SER A 44 5.21 -23.49 10.53
N GLU A 45 5.97 -22.97 11.50
CA GLU A 45 5.52 -22.81 12.89
C GLU A 45 4.76 -21.50 13.14
N PHE A 46 4.89 -20.53 12.23
CA PHE A 46 4.18 -19.27 12.36
C PHE A 46 2.68 -19.50 12.12
N SER A 47 1.80 -18.88 12.91
CA SER A 47 0.34 -19.05 12.84
C SER A 47 -0.43 -17.79 12.43
N GLY A 48 0.21 -16.62 12.38
CA GLY A 48 -0.40 -15.34 11.99
C GLY A 48 -0.63 -15.17 10.48
N CYS A 49 -0.95 -13.95 10.06
CA CYS A 49 -1.19 -13.64 8.65
C CYS A 49 0.12 -13.61 7.83
N ILE A 50 0.06 -14.02 6.56
CA ILE A 50 1.21 -14.03 5.65
C ILE A 50 0.98 -13.02 4.52
N PHE A 51 1.96 -12.20 4.23
CA PHE A 51 2.00 -11.33 3.05
C PHE A 51 3.21 -11.67 2.20
N TYR A 52 2.97 -12.07 0.95
CA TYR A 52 4.03 -12.33 -0.01
C TYR A 52 4.43 -11.04 -0.72
N LEU A 53 5.74 -10.87 -0.92
CA LEU A 53 6.30 -9.71 -1.61
C LEU A 53 6.39 -9.93 -3.13
N ASP A 54 6.01 -11.11 -3.62
CA ASP A 54 5.99 -11.42 -5.05
C ASP A 54 4.79 -10.76 -5.73
N THR A 55 5.09 -9.81 -6.61
CA THR A 55 4.10 -9.01 -7.35
C THR A 55 3.77 -9.58 -8.72
N GLN A 56 4.50 -10.60 -9.20
CA GLN A 56 4.42 -11.05 -10.59
C GLN A 56 3.44 -12.21 -10.78
N ALA A 57 3.27 -13.08 -9.78
CA ALA A 57 2.39 -14.25 -9.92
C ALA A 57 1.79 -14.77 -8.60
N PRO A 58 0.93 -13.98 -7.92
CA PRO A 58 0.36 -14.37 -6.64
C PRO A 58 -0.42 -15.71 -6.68
N ALA A 59 -1.01 -16.06 -7.83
CA ALA A 59 -1.78 -17.30 -8.00
C ALA A 59 -0.93 -18.59 -7.94
N HIS A 60 0.40 -18.51 -8.06
CA HIS A 60 1.29 -19.68 -7.98
C HIS A 60 1.94 -19.86 -6.60
N LEU A 61 1.69 -18.92 -5.68
CA LEU A 61 2.22 -18.98 -4.34
C LEU A 61 1.45 -20.02 -3.51
N PRO A 62 2.08 -20.61 -2.48
CA PRO A 62 1.39 -21.53 -1.57
C PRO A 62 0.40 -20.75 -0.70
N ILE A 63 -0.78 -20.47 -1.26
CA ILE A 63 -1.87 -19.76 -0.60
C ILE A 63 -2.54 -20.71 0.41
N CYS A 64 -2.64 -20.23 1.65
CA CYS A 64 -3.45 -20.82 2.71
C CYS A 64 -4.44 -19.77 3.23
N THR A 65 -5.37 -20.13 4.10
CA THR A 65 -6.46 -19.22 4.55
C THR A 65 -6.00 -17.95 5.27
N ARG A 66 -4.75 -17.90 5.69
CA ARG A 66 -4.11 -16.77 6.37
C ARG A 66 -3.22 -15.93 5.45
N THR A 67 -3.12 -16.28 4.17
CA THR A 67 -2.40 -15.53 3.17
C THR A 67 -3.22 -14.31 2.76
N LEU A 68 -2.65 -13.12 2.88
CA LEU A 68 -3.18 -11.88 2.32
C LEU A 68 -3.17 -11.98 0.80
N VAL A 69 -4.34 -11.87 0.18
CA VAL A 69 -4.50 -11.90 -1.27
C VAL A 69 -4.92 -10.54 -1.80
N PRO A 70 -4.50 -10.16 -3.02
CA PRO A 70 -5.02 -8.96 -3.66
C PRO A 70 -6.52 -9.12 -3.94
N GLU A 71 -7.23 -8.00 -3.96
CA GLU A 71 -8.67 -7.96 -4.28
C GLU A 71 -9.04 -8.74 -5.55
N THR A 72 -8.19 -8.70 -6.59
CA THR A 72 -8.40 -9.41 -7.85
C THR A 72 -8.49 -10.93 -7.70
N LEU A 73 -7.96 -11.49 -6.61
CA LEU A 73 -8.03 -12.92 -6.30
C LEU A 73 -9.06 -13.26 -5.22
N ALA A 74 -9.72 -12.26 -4.62
CA ALA A 74 -10.61 -12.47 -3.47
C ALA A 74 -11.77 -13.45 -3.75
N ALA A 75 -12.29 -13.47 -4.99
CA ALA A 75 -13.36 -14.40 -5.39
C ALA A 75 -12.91 -15.87 -5.37
N SER A 76 -11.63 -16.14 -5.65
CA SER A 76 -11.06 -17.49 -5.62
C SER A 76 -10.69 -17.94 -4.20
N PHE A 77 -10.58 -16.99 -3.26
CA PHE A 77 -10.13 -17.22 -1.88
C PHE A 77 -11.08 -16.54 -0.87
N PRO A 78 -12.30 -17.08 -0.69
CA PRO A 78 -13.38 -16.43 0.07
C PRO A 78 -13.14 -16.34 1.58
N GLU A 79 -12.18 -17.09 2.12
CA GLU A 79 -11.83 -17.08 3.55
C GLU A 79 -10.58 -16.25 3.87
N ASN A 80 -9.84 -15.81 2.84
CA ASN A 80 -8.54 -15.16 3.01
C ASN A 80 -8.66 -13.69 3.41
N PRO A 81 -7.71 -13.12 4.18
CA PRO A 81 -7.59 -11.68 4.27
C PRO A 81 -7.33 -11.08 2.88
N VAL A 82 -8.01 -9.98 2.56
CA VAL A 82 -7.95 -9.31 1.26
C VAL A 82 -7.35 -7.93 1.44
N TYR A 83 -6.36 -7.57 0.62
CA TYR A 83 -5.82 -6.21 0.64
C TYR A 83 -6.24 -5.38 -0.58
N VAL A 84 -6.37 -4.08 -0.33
CA VAL A 84 -6.59 -3.05 -1.35
C VAL A 84 -5.51 -1.97 -1.25
N SER A 85 -5.15 -1.36 -2.37
CA SER A 85 -4.24 -0.21 -2.39
C SER A 85 -4.87 1.06 -1.84
N SER A 86 -4.03 1.91 -1.25
CA SER A 86 -4.35 3.34 -1.10
C SER A 86 -4.09 4.16 -2.38
N GLN A 87 -3.38 3.61 -3.37
CA GLN A 87 -3.10 4.29 -4.64
C GLN A 87 -4.34 4.22 -5.53
N LEU A 88 -4.80 5.39 -5.99
CA LEU A 88 -5.99 5.54 -6.80
C LEU A 88 -5.76 6.52 -7.94
N SER A 89 -6.43 6.26 -9.05
CA SER A 89 -6.44 7.12 -10.24
C SER A 89 -7.80 7.74 -10.55
N GLY A 90 -8.84 7.39 -9.78
CA GLY A 90 -10.19 7.90 -9.93
C GLY A 90 -11.03 7.76 -8.67
N GLY A 91 -12.08 8.58 -8.55
CA GLY A 91 -12.95 8.62 -7.37
C GLY A 91 -12.25 9.23 -6.14
N THR A 92 -12.68 8.81 -4.95
CA THR A 92 -12.07 9.22 -3.68
C THR A 92 -11.61 7.99 -2.89
N LEU A 93 -10.56 8.15 -2.07
CA LEU A 93 -10.07 7.08 -1.21
C LEU A 93 -11.12 6.63 -0.21
N ARG A 94 -11.89 7.57 0.37
CA ARG A 94 -13.00 7.24 1.27
C ARG A 94 -14.00 6.30 0.61
N MET A 95 -14.54 6.68 -0.56
CA MET A 95 -15.53 5.86 -1.27
C MET A 95 -14.96 4.48 -1.63
N ARG A 96 -13.70 4.43 -2.05
CA ARG A 96 -13.04 3.16 -2.37
C ARG A 96 -13.00 2.21 -1.16
N LEU A 97 -12.57 2.74 -0.01
CA LEU A 97 -12.39 1.94 1.19
C LEU A 97 -13.73 1.54 1.82
N GLU A 98 -14.73 2.41 1.81
CA GLU A 98 -16.10 2.09 2.24
C GLU A 98 -16.68 0.94 1.39
N ASN A 99 -16.58 1.03 0.06
CA ASN A 99 -17.03 -0.05 -0.84
C ASN A 99 -16.27 -1.38 -0.60
N ALA A 100 -14.96 -1.30 -0.34
CA ALA A 100 -14.15 -2.48 -0.02
C ALA A 100 -14.61 -3.10 1.31
N LEU A 101 -14.90 -2.26 2.31
CA LEU A 101 -15.32 -2.70 3.64
C LEU A 101 -16.70 -3.35 3.60
N ASP A 102 -17.64 -2.80 2.83
CA ASP A 102 -18.94 -3.41 2.58
C ASP A 102 -18.82 -4.80 1.94
N THR A 103 -17.78 -5.01 1.12
CA THR A 103 -17.56 -6.27 0.40
C THR A 103 -16.80 -7.31 1.23
N PHE A 104 -15.75 -6.89 1.94
CA PHE A 104 -14.79 -7.79 2.59
C PHE A 104 -14.85 -7.78 4.12
N SER A 105 -15.54 -6.79 4.71
CA SER A 105 -15.75 -6.66 6.15
C SER A 105 -14.43 -6.76 6.93
N ASP A 106 -14.36 -7.66 7.93
CA ASP A 106 -13.20 -7.88 8.79
C ASP A 106 -11.98 -8.48 8.07
N ARG A 107 -12.17 -9.05 6.88
CA ARG A 107 -11.07 -9.54 6.03
C ARG A 107 -10.30 -8.41 5.35
N LEU A 108 -10.79 -7.18 5.36
CA LEU A 108 -10.17 -6.06 4.64
C LEU A 108 -8.88 -5.58 5.32
N TRP A 109 -7.82 -5.48 4.51
CA TRP A 109 -6.56 -4.85 4.85
C TRP A 109 -6.30 -3.67 3.91
N LEU A 110 -5.80 -2.57 4.46
CA LEU A 110 -5.29 -1.46 3.66
C LEU A 110 -3.78 -1.63 3.42
N VAL A 111 -3.34 -1.61 2.17
CA VAL A 111 -1.92 -1.51 1.83
C VAL A 111 -1.61 -0.09 1.37
N ILE A 112 -0.72 0.58 2.10
CA ILE A 112 -0.20 1.91 1.77
C ILE A 112 1.20 1.74 1.18
N GLU A 113 1.28 1.75 -0.14
CA GLU A 113 2.52 1.99 -0.87
C GLU A 113 2.63 3.50 -1.15
N PRO A 114 3.64 4.20 -0.61
CA PRO A 114 3.81 5.62 -0.84
C PRO A 114 3.88 5.96 -2.34
N LEU A 115 2.93 6.78 -2.78
CA LEU A 115 2.88 7.29 -4.14
C LEU A 115 4.10 8.19 -4.39
N THR A 116 4.74 8.08 -5.56
CA THR A 116 5.80 8.98 -6.03
C THR A 116 5.79 9.01 -7.56
N ASP A 117 4.62 9.28 -8.13
CA ASP A 117 4.35 9.04 -9.54
C ASP A 117 4.02 10.34 -10.26
N PHE A 118 4.49 10.46 -11.50
CA PHE A 118 4.14 11.53 -12.42
C PHE A 118 2.96 11.10 -13.30
N PHE A 119 1.89 11.90 -13.31
CA PHE A 119 0.74 11.69 -14.17
C PHE A 119 0.76 12.71 -15.30
N PRO A 120 1.07 12.31 -16.55
CA PRO A 120 1.01 13.22 -17.69
C PRO A 120 -0.42 13.65 -17.96
N LEU A 121 -0.65 14.92 -18.27
CA LEU A 121 -2.00 15.44 -18.52
C LEU A 121 -2.22 15.78 -20.00
N PRO A 122 -3.32 15.28 -20.62
CA PRO A 122 -4.34 14.40 -20.01
C PRO A 122 -3.83 12.98 -19.74
N CYS A 123 -4.32 12.33 -18.67
CA CYS A 123 -3.96 10.96 -18.27
C CYS A 123 -5.12 9.99 -18.53
N PRO A 124 -5.39 9.57 -19.77
CA PRO A 124 -6.54 8.72 -20.08
C PRO A 124 -6.41 7.30 -19.50
N SER A 125 -5.19 6.81 -19.28
CA SER A 125 -4.95 5.51 -18.66
C SER A 125 -5.21 5.50 -17.15
N GLY A 126 -5.11 6.66 -16.49
CA GLY A 126 -5.06 6.75 -15.04
C GLY A 126 -3.81 6.09 -14.44
N VAL A 127 -2.77 5.81 -15.23
CA VAL A 127 -1.53 5.17 -14.77
C VAL A 127 -0.41 6.21 -14.78
N GLY A 128 0.26 6.36 -13.65
CA GLY A 128 1.41 7.25 -13.48
C GLY A 128 2.72 6.60 -13.91
N LEU A 129 3.72 7.44 -14.15
CA LEU A 129 5.10 7.03 -14.38
C LEU A 129 5.84 7.14 -13.05
N ARG A 130 6.41 6.03 -12.56
CA ARG A 130 7.18 6.04 -11.32
C ARG A 130 8.37 6.99 -11.46
N ALA A 131 8.42 8.01 -10.61
CA ALA A 131 9.46 9.01 -10.66
C ALA A 131 10.48 8.81 -9.53
N PRO A 132 11.79 8.76 -9.84
CA PRO A 132 12.83 8.76 -8.84
C PRO A 132 12.73 9.96 -7.91
N LEU A 133 12.96 9.74 -6.61
CA LEU A 133 12.97 10.80 -5.60
C LEU A 133 13.95 11.95 -5.93
N ALA A 134 15.07 11.62 -6.59
CA ALA A 134 16.06 12.60 -7.04
C ALA A 134 15.50 13.62 -8.04
N GLU A 135 14.51 13.22 -8.84
CA GLU A 135 13.87 14.09 -9.85
C GLU A 135 12.77 14.95 -9.22
N MET A 136 12.27 14.57 -8.05
CA MET A 136 11.37 15.39 -7.23
C MET A 136 12.13 16.41 -6.37
N GLN A 137 13.42 16.17 -6.08
CA GLN A 137 14.25 17.00 -5.20
C GLN A 137 14.39 18.48 -5.63
N PRO A 138 14.50 18.82 -6.93
CA PRO A 138 14.48 20.21 -7.40
C PRO A 138 13.17 20.95 -7.09
N LEU A 139 12.10 20.21 -6.80
CA LEU A 139 10.77 20.73 -6.55
C LEU A 139 10.52 21.06 -5.07
N CYS A 140 11.49 20.80 -4.18
CA CYS A 140 11.39 21.06 -2.74
C CYS A 140 11.14 22.53 -2.35
N GLY A 141 11.26 23.48 -3.29
CA GLY A 141 10.91 24.89 -3.10
C GLY A 141 9.48 25.27 -3.52
N ALA A 142 8.75 24.35 -4.16
CA ALA A 142 7.38 24.57 -4.56
C ALA A 142 6.43 24.20 -3.41
N ALA A 143 5.29 24.90 -3.29
CA ALA A 143 4.25 24.57 -2.33
C ALA A 143 3.29 23.54 -2.99
N PRO A 144 3.40 22.23 -2.69
CA PRO A 144 2.44 21.26 -3.19
C PRO A 144 1.05 21.59 -2.63
N PHE A 145 0.02 21.33 -3.43
CA PHE A 145 -1.35 21.40 -2.94
C PHE A 145 -1.82 20.01 -2.51
N ARG A 146 -2.82 19.98 -1.65
CA ARG A 146 -3.35 18.75 -1.06
C ARG A 146 -4.57 18.24 -1.83
N SER A 147 -4.58 16.98 -2.25
CA SER A 147 -5.72 16.35 -2.94
C SER A 147 -6.71 15.65 -2.00
N GLU A 148 -7.77 16.33 -1.56
CA GLU A 148 -8.78 15.74 -0.67
C GLU A 148 -9.35 14.39 -1.17
N ALA A 149 -9.37 14.17 -2.49
CA ALA A 149 -9.85 12.92 -3.08
C ALA A 149 -8.92 11.72 -2.82
N PHE A 150 -7.61 11.87 -3.04
CA PHE A 150 -6.66 10.74 -3.03
C PHE A 150 -5.83 10.61 -1.75
N LEU A 151 -5.99 11.58 -0.86
CA LEU A 151 -5.16 11.71 0.33
C LEU A 151 -3.64 11.75 0.05
N CYS A 152 -3.20 12.48 -0.97
CA CYS A 152 -1.78 12.71 -1.29
C CYS A 152 -1.45 14.19 -1.56
N SER A 153 -0.17 14.50 -1.66
CA SER A 153 0.36 15.79 -2.12
C SER A 153 0.45 15.82 -3.65
N CYS A 154 0.14 16.97 -4.24
CA CYS A 154 0.14 17.16 -5.68
C CYS A 154 0.98 18.37 -6.07
N LEU A 155 1.76 18.22 -7.13
CA LEU A 155 2.59 19.30 -7.65
C LEU A 155 2.58 19.35 -9.18
N PRO A 156 2.22 20.48 -9.79
CA PRO A 156 2.39 20.68 -11.23
C PRO A 156 3.87 20.67 -11.61
N ALA A 157 4.20 19.92 -12.65
CA ALA A 157 5.57 19.84 -13.15
C ALA A 157 5.63 19.50 -14.64
N GLU A 158 6.83 19.64 -15.19
CA GLU A 158 7.22 19.08 -16.48
C GLU A 158 8.19 17.92 -16.23
N TYR A 159 7.89 16.75 -16.79
CA TYR A 159 8.70 15.54 -16.69
C TYR A 159 8.76 14.84 -18.05
N GLU A 160 9.96 14.45 -18.48
CA GLU A 160 10.20 13.89 -19.82
C GLU A 160 9.53 14.68 -20.97
N ALA A 161 9.63 16.02 -20.90
CA ALA A 161 8.99 16.96 -21.84
C ALA A 161 7.45 16.89 -21.90
N GLN A 162 6.80 16.31 -20.91
CA GLN A 162 5.35 16.28 -20.74
C GLN A 162 4.94 17.13 -19.53
N ARG A 163 3.80 17.81 -19.64
CA ARG A 163 3.18 18.51 -18.51
C ARG A 163 2.28 17.57 -17.73
N GLY A 164 2.30 17.68 -16.41
CA GLY A 164 1.51 16.80 -15.58
C GLY A 164 1.53 17.17 -14.11
N LEU A 165 1.17 16.20 -13.29
CA LEU A 165 1.17 16.31 -11.83
C LEU A 165 2.05 15.22 -11.24
N PHE A 166 3.00 15.60 -10.40
CA PHE A 166 3.55 14.65 -9.44
C PHE A 166 2.54 14.48 -8.32
N LEU A 167 2.11 13.24 -8.10
CA LEU A 167 1.38 12.85 -6.92
C LEU A 167 2.32 12.07 -6.02
N PHE A 168 2.36 12.44 -4.74
CA PHE A 168 3.25 11.79 -3.80
C PHE A 168 2.72 11.77 -2.39
N ASP A 169 3.15 10.77 -1.63
CA ASP A 169 2.88 10.70 -0.21
C ASP A 169 4.00 11.31 0.62
N THR A 170 3.61 11.93 1.74
CA THR A 170 4.49 12.37 2.82
C THR A 170 4.11 11.63 4.11
N GLY A 171 4.88 11.81 5.18
CA GLY A 171 4.48 11.27 6.49
C GLY A 171 3.10 11.76 6.94
N GLU A 172 2.75 13.01 6.65
CA GLU A 172 1.45 13.60 6.96
C GLU A 172 0.32 12.95 6.15
N THR A 173 0.48 12.79 4.83
CA THR A 173 -0.57 12.18 3.99
C THR A 173 -0.74 10.70 4.26
N ILE A 174 0.34 9.98 4.61
CA ILE A 174 0.26 8.59 5.11
C ILE A 174 -0.53 8.55 6.42
N HIS A 175 -0.28 9.48 7.33
CA HIS A 175 -1.03 9.57 8.59
C HIS A 175 -2.52 9.84 8.34
N GLU A 176 -2.87 10.72 7.40
CA GLU A 176 -4.26 10.97 7.00
C GLU A 176 -4.93 9.71 6.42
N LYS A 177 -4.23 8.94 5.57
CA LYS A 177 -4.72 7.66 5.04
C LYS A 177 -5.01 6.65 6.15
N LEU A 178 -4.11 6.54 7.13
CA LEU A 178 -4.30 5.67 8.30
C LEU A 178 -5.45 6.17 9.18
N THR A 179 -5.58 7.49 9.37
CA THR A 179 -6.69 8.09 10.12
C THR A 179 -8.03 7.75 9.47
N LEU A 180 -8.15 7.96 8.15
CA LEU A 180 -9.34 7.59 7.40
C LEU A 180 -9.66 6.09 7.56
N ALA A 181 -8.67 5.22 7.41
CA ALA A 181 -8.85 3.78 7.55
C ALA A 181 -9.36 3.39 8.95
N ALA A 182 -8.83 4.02 10.00
CA ALA A 182 -9.28 3.81 11.37
C ALA A 182 -10.71 4.35 11.59
N GLU A 183 -11.02 5.54 11.07
CA GLU A 183 -12.36 6.17 11.18
C GLU A 183 -13.47 5.30 10.59
N ILE A 184 -13.23 4.70 9.41
CA ILE A 184 -14.22 3.86 8.74
C ILE A 184 -14.25 2.43 9.28
N GLY A 185 -13.32 2.06 10.16
CA GLY A 185 -13.33 0.77 10.86
C GLY A 185 -12.50 -0.35 10.21
N ILE A 186 -11.51 -0.03 9.36
CA ILE A 186 -10.54 -1.03 8.88
C ILE A 186 -9.70 -1.51 10.06
N GLN A 187 -9.54 -2.84 10.17
CA GLN A 187 -8.88 -3.45 11.31
C GLN A 187 -7.36 -3.52 11.16
N ASN A 188 -6.85 -3.62 9.93
CA ASN A 188 -5.43 -3.83 9.67
C ASN A 188 -4.92 -2.97 8.50
N ALA A 189 -3.73 -2.40 8.66
CA ALA A 189 -3.05 -1.66 7.60
C ALA A 189 -1.57 -2.07 7.51
N LEU A 190 -1.05 -2.16 6.30
CA LEU A 190 0.37 -2.41 6.01
C LEU A 190 0.95 -1.21 5.27
N VAL A 191 2.00 -0.61 5.81
CA VAL A 191 2.71 0.53 5.21
C VAL A 191 4.02 0.06 4.63
N LEU A 192 4.14 0.09 3.30
CA LEU A 192 5.30 -0.39 2.55
C LEU A 192 6.31 0.74 2.34
N THR A 193 7.20 0.97 3.31
CA THR A 193 8.27 1.97 3.17
C THR A 193 9.51 1.36 2.52
N GLY A 194 9.77 1.65 1.24
CA GLY A 194 11.02 1.25 0.56
C GLY A 194 10.95 1.29 -0.97
N ALA A 195 12.10 1.45 -1.63
CA ALA A 195 12.24 1.55 -3.09
C ALA A 195 12.02 0.21 -3.86
N ALA A 196 11.41 -0.78 -3.21
CA ALA A 196 11.45 -2.18 -3.64
C ALA A 196 10.18 -2.68 -4.33
N PHE A 197 9.11 -1.90 -4.32
CA PHE A 197 7.89 -2.27 -5.02
C PHE A 197 7.88 -1.50 -6.34
N GLY A 198 8.23 -2.21 -7.42
CA GLY A 198 7.71 -1.85 -8.72
C GLY A 198 6.20 -2.09 -8.65
N SER A 199 5.44 -1.00 -8.84
CA SER A 199 3.97 -0.91 -8.80
C SER A 199 3.24 -2.21 -8.45
N LEU A 200 2.70 -2.30 -7.24
CA LEU A 200 1.83 -3.41 -6.82
C LEU A 200 0.46 -3.45 -7.56
N PHE A 201 0.28 -2.65 -8.61
CA PHE A 201 -0.95 -2.44 -9.37
C PHE A 201 -0.66 -2.24 -10.85
#